data_AF-A0A4V4I1H8-F1
#
_entry.id   AF-A0A4V4I1H8-F1
#
_cell.length_a   1.000
_cell.length_b   1.000
_cell.length_c   1.000
_cell.angle_alpha   90.00
_cell.angle_beta   90.00
_cell.angle_gamma   90.00
#
_symmetry.space_group_name_H-M   'P 1'
#
loop_
_entity.id
_entity.type
_entity.pdbx_description
1 polymer ?
#
loop_
_entity_poly.entity_id
_entity_poly.type
_entity_poly.pdbx_seq_one_letter_code
_entity_poly.pdbx_strand_id
1 'polypeptide(L)'
;MANPDSNTLKAADFASDSAHEQSQSSLFSVLPGEIRNHIWNYALADYQDETQLYDDATCYKRPDYLAPRKTDTVLLRTCKRIYQEAWFLPWTNAEQTFYLTSDDRRPPKTTTARRMQQTLFAIAKTQTMPVIQHVRVFAQLYILENGARLQEILNLKFFYPKVITITIRHTDWWFWESDDNLRLDATWVDFCRFPNSLTELRVAFESLERKKDQIDDVARQAAQNWIFRRRDDTELSAESCQPEIMKWSGNATWGHRRWVRDETGPNKLDYYVSTITWRAANSKVTDNDESTSSYVAGSRKFPNLSAIGYPQLADDITNVPISVILNADLPLDAPTEDVRRLLEQPSDAEDEDSDDAEEEDNDSGDDENNSEDDDDDEFMDFESDVEQTEYR
;
A
#
# COMPACT_ATOMS: atom_id res chain seq x y z
N MET A 1 -16.41 -3.70 -20.01
CA MET A 1 -15.03 -4.20 -20.21
C MET A 1 -14.99 -5.62 -19.69
N ALA A 2 -14.44 -6.55 -20.46
CA ALA A 2 -14.54 -8.00 -20.24
C ALA A 2 -13.96 -8.42 -18.88
N ASN A 3 -14.60 -9.41 -18.25
CA ASN A 3 -14.18 -10.05 -17.00
C ASN A 3 -12.67 -10.40 -17.07
N PRO A 4 -11.80 -9.76 -16.27
CA PRO A 4 -10.35 -9.95 -16.34
C PRO A 4 -9.94 -11.41 -16.10
N ASP A 5 -10.72 -12.15 -15.32
CA ASP A 5 -10.48 -13.55 -14.97
C ASP A 5 -10.53 -14.48 -16.19
N SER A 6 -11.40 -14.19 -17.16
CA SER A 6 -11.49 -14.97 -18.40
C SER A 6 -10.30 -14.69 -19.35
N ASN A 7 -9.73 -13.49 -19.29
CA ASN A 7 -8.71 -13.05 -20.23
C ASN A 7 -7.31 -13.55 -19.88
N THR A 8 -6.93 -13.60 -18.60
CA THR A 8 -5.59 -14.05 -18.19
C THR A 8 -5.39 -15.56 -18.35
N LEU A 9 -6.43 -16.36 -18.14
CA LEU A 9 -6.37 -17.81 -18.40
C LEU A 9 -6.26 -18.11 -19.90
N LYS A 10 -7.05 -17.42 -20.74
CA LYS A 10 -6.94 -17.49 -22.21
C LYS A 10 -5.58 -17.02 -22.72
N ALA A 11 -4.95 -16.09 -22.01
CA ALA A 11 -3.65 -15.55 -22.38
C ALA A 11 -2.54 -16.59 -22.31
N ALA A 12 -2.49 -17.38 -21.22
CA ALA A 12 -1.49 -18.44 -21.06
C ALA A 12 -1.67 -19.58 -22.08
N ASP A 13 -2.92 -19.98 -22.33
CA ASP A 13 -3.23 -21.04 -23.29
C ASP A 13 -2.88 -20.61 -24.73
N PHE A 14 -3.13 -19.35 -25.09
CA PHE A 14 -2.73 -18.83 -26.40
C PHE A 14 -1.20 -18.76 -26.59
N ALA A 15 -0.44 -18.56 -25.50
CA ALA A 15 1.02 -18.54 -25.53
C ALA A 15 1.63 -19.94 -25.75
N SER A 16 0.99 -21.00 -25.26
CA SER A 16 1.54 -22.36 -25.34
C SER A 16 1.37 -23.01 -26.72
N ASP A 17 0.40 -22.55 -27.50
CA ASP A 17 0.17 -23.06 -28.86
C ASP A 17 1.31 -22.70 -29.83
N SER A 18 1.57 -23.59 -30.82
CA SER A 18 2.57 -23.32 -31.87
C SER A 18 2.36 -21.98 -32.60
N ALA A 19 3.46 -21.32 -32.94
CA ALA A 19 3.47 -20.06 -33.69
C ALA A 19 4.44 -20.15 -34.88
N HIS A 20 4.12 -19.42 -35.95
CA HIS A 20 5.04 -19.24 -37.08
C HIS A 20 6.33 -18.55 -36.61
N GLU A 21 7.50 -19.01 -37.05
CA GLU A 21 8.82 -18.54 -36.58
C GLU A 21 9.14 -17.09 -36.96
N GLN A 22 8.46 -16.55 -37.97
CA GLN A 22 8.61 -15.17 -38.46
C GLN A 22 10.03 -14.87 -39.00
N SER A 23 10.72 -15.87 -39.59
CA SER A 23 12.09 -15.73 -40.12
C SER A 23 12.23 -14.73 -41.29
N GLN A 24 11.12 -14.26 -41.87
CA GLN A 24 11.13 -13.17 -42.84
C GLN A 24 11.31 -11.77 -42.20
N SER A 25 11.16 -11.65 -40.88
CA SER A 25 11.36 -10.40 -40.14
C SER A 25 12.78 -10.34 -39.58
N SER A 26 13.50 -9.23 -39.81
CA SER A 26 14.83 -9.01 -39.24
C SER A 26 14.85 -9.06 -37.71
N LEU A 27 13.71 -8.75 -37.08
CA LEU A 27 13.52 -8.86 -35.64
C LEU A 27 13.75 -10.30 -35.15
N PHE A 28 13.32 -11.31 -35.90
CA PHE A 28 13.44 -12.72 -35.52
C PHE A 28 14.58 -13.46 -36.24
N SER A 29 14.98 -13.01 -37.43
CA SER A 29 16.04 -13.65 -38.21
C SER A 29 17.44 -13.12 -37.94
N VAL A 30 17.57 -11.90 -37.40
CA VAL A 30 18.86 -11.26 -37.11
C VAL A 30 19.08 -11.09 -35.62
N LEU A 31 18.09 -10.58 -34.87
CA LEU A 31 18.28 -10.29 -33.45
C LEU A 31 18.16 -11.57 -32.61
N PRO A 32 19.10 -11.84 -31.71
CA PRO A 32 18.99 -12.95 -30.78
C PRO A 32 17.92 -12.68 -29.71
N GLY A 33 17.48 -13.73 -29.01
CA GLY A 33 16.36 -13.65 -28.06
C GLY A 33 16.61 -12.67 -26.90
N GLU A 34 17.86 -12.53 -26.48
CA GLU A 34 18.29 -11.63 -25.41
C GLU A 34 18.07 -10.17 -25.79
N ILE A 35 18.42 -9.79 -27.03
CA ILE A 35 18.20 -8.43 -27.53
C ILE A 35 16.70 -8.16 -27.72
N ARG A 36 15.96 -9.16 -28.23
CA ARG A 36 14.49 -9.04 -28.30
C ARG A 36 13.88 -8.85 -26.91
N ASN A 37 14.33 -9.59 -25.91
CA ASN A 37 13.86 -9.44 -24.53
C ASN A 37 14.11 -8.01 -24.01
N HIS A 38 15.26 -7.40 -24.29
CA HIS A 38 15.47 -5.99 -23.94
C HIS A 38 14.45 -5.07 -24.64
N ILE A 39 14.21 -5.26 -25.93
CA ILE A 39 13.20 -4.50 -26.68
C ILE A 39 11.81 -4.67 -26.05
N TRP A 40 11.43 -5.90 -25.71
CA TRP A 40 10.15 -6.22 -25.08
C TRP A 40 10.03 -5.53 -23.72
N ASN A 41 11.07 -5.56 -22.90
CA ASN A 41 11.07 -4.91 -21.60
C ASN A 41 10.86 -3.40 -21.68
N TYR A 42 11.53 -2.72 -22.62
CA TYR A 42 11.33 -1.29 -22.82
C TYR A 42 9.94 -0.97 -23.41
N ALA A 43 9.49 -1.74 -24.40
CA ALA A 43 8.21 -1.51 -25.06
C ALA A 43 7.00 -1.82 -24.17
N LEU A 44 7.16 -2.73 -23.21
CA LEU A 44 6.13 -3.16 -22.25
C LEU A 44 6.47 -2.68 -20.83
N ALA A 45 7.22 -1.58 -20.73
CA ALA A 45 7.45 -0.91 -19.45
C ALA A 45 6.14 -0.33 -18.91
N ASP A 46 6.05 -0.23 -17.59
CA ASP A 46 4.95 0.45 -16.94
C ASP A 46 5.20 1.97 -16.86
N TYR A 47 4.12 2.73 -16.80
CA TYR A 47 4.16 4.17 -16.63
C TYR A 47 2.86 4.67 -16.00
N GLN A 48 2.85 5.91 -15.49
CA GLN A 48 1.64 6.53 -14.95
C GLN A 48 0.77 7.08 -16.08
N ASP A 49 -0.52 6.75 -16.11
CA ASP A 49 -1.45 7.29 -17.10
C ASP A 49 -1.85 8.73 -16.72
N GLU A 50 -1.01 9.70 -17.10
CA GLU A 50 -1.22 11.12 -16.80
C GLU A 50 -2.51 11.71 -17.40
N THR A 51 -3.21 10.97 -18.27
CA THR A 51 -4.55 11.37 -18.74
C THR A 51 -5.65 11.12 -17.70
N GLN A 52 -5.35 10.35 -16.64
CA GLN A 52 -6.24 9.97 -15.56
C GLN A 52 -5.62 10.29 -14.20
N LEU A 53 -5.25 11.54 -13.99
CA LEU A 53 -4.75 12.00 -12.70
C LEU A 53 -5.77 11.72 -11.58
N TYR A 54 -5.26 11.30 -10.42
CA TYR A 54 -6.08 11.27 -9.23
C TYR A 54 -6.52 12.67 -8.83
N ASP A 55 -7.68 12.75 -8.17
CA ASP A 55 -8.21 13.99 -7.63
C ASP A 55 -7.26 14.53 -6.55
N ASP A 56 -7.06 15.85 -6.52
CA ASP A 56 -6.25 16.53 -5.51
C ASP A 56 -6.83 16.37 -4.10
N ALA A 57 -8.14 16.18 -3.98
CA ALA A 57 -8.85 15.97 -2.72
C ALA A 57 -8.74 14.51 -2.20
N THR A 58 -7.61 13.83 -2.44
CA THR A 58 -7.39 12.43 -2.04
C THR A 58 -6.08 12.24 -1.28
N CYS A 59 -6.09 11.38 -0.26
CA CYS A 59 -4.89 11.07 0.53
C CYS A 59 -3.92 10.08 -0.18
N TYR A 60 -4.26 9.59 -1.37
CA TYR A 60 -3.42 8.65 -2.12
C TYR A 60 -2.71 9.29 -3.32
N LYS A 61 -3.06 10.53 -3.70
CA LYS A 61 -2.31 11.28 -4.71
C LYS A 61 -0.99 11.78 -4.10
N ARG A 62 0.12 11.42 -4.73
CA ARG A 62 1.48 11.79 -4.28
C ARG A 62 2.44 11.86 -5.48
N PRO A 63 3.63 12.47 -5.36
CA PRO A 63 4.49 12.77 -6.52
C PRO A 63 4.89 11.55 -7.36
N ASP A 64 5.12 10.41 -6.71
CA ASP A 64 5.46 9.13 -7.33
C ASP A 64 4.24 8.24 -7.59
N TYR A 65 3.03 8.74 -7.32
CA TYR A 65 1.75 8.05 -7.52
C TYR A 65 0.61 9.06 -7.81
N LEU A 66 0.73 9.75 -8.95
CA LEU A 66 -0.19 10.79 -9.42
C LEU A 66 -1.38 10.22 -10.18
N ALA A 67 -1.24 9.04 -10.78
CA ALA A 67 -2.27 8.40 -11.60
C ALA A 67 -2.18 6.86 -11.55
N PRO A 68 -3.22 6.14 -12.02
CA PRO A 68 -3.14 4.70 -12.24
C PRO A 68 -1.98 4.33 -13.17
N ARG A 69 -1.30 3.22 -12.86
CA ARG A 69 -0.22 2.69 -13.71
C ARG A 69 -0.81 1.91 -14.88
N LYS A 70 -0.16 2.00 -16.05
CA LYS A 70 -0.56 1.35 -17.29
C LYS A 70 0.67 0.83 -18.04
N THR A 71 0.45 -0.20 -18.86
CA THR A 71 1.40 -0.69 -19.85
C THR A 71 0.71 -0.77 -21.21
N ASP A 72 1.38 -0.32 -22.28
CA ASP A 72 0.85 -0.42 -23.64
C ASP A 72 1.05 -1.82 -24.22
N THR A 73 -0.06 -2.53 -24.43
CA THR A 73 -0.05 -3.93 -24.88
C THR A 73 -0.23 -4.09 -26.39
N VAL A 74 -0.19 -2.99 -27.16
CA VAL A 74 -0.36 -3.01 -28.63
C VAL A 74 0.68 -3.92 -29.28
N LEU A 75 1.91 -3.90 -28.78
CA LEU A 75 2.99 -4.77 -29.26
C LEU A 75 2.60 -6.25 -29.21
N LEU A 76 1.98 -6.71 -28.11
CA LEU A 76 1.55 -8.10 -27.93
C LEU A 76 0.50 -8.54 -28.95
N ARG A 77 -0.23 -7.59 -29.55
CA ARG A 77 -1.25 -7.86 -30.57
C ARG A 77 -0.69 -7.94 -31.99
N THR A 78 0.61 -7.68 -32.18
CA THR A 78 1.24 -7.61 -33.52
C THR A 78 1.37 -8.99 -34.15
N CYS A 79 1.92 -9.97 -33.42
CA CYS A 79 1.96 -11.36 -33.87
C CYS A 79 2.11 -12.32 -32.69
N LYS A 80 1.73 -13.58 -32.92
CA LYS A 80 1.78 -14.63 -31.90
C LYS A 80 3.20 -14.89 -31.39
N ARG A 81 4.23 -14.76 -32.23
CA ARG A 81 5.61 -14.99 -31.80
C ARG A 81 6.08 -13.99 -30.75
N ILE A 82 5.73 -12.70 -30.92
CA ILE A 82 5.97 -11.66 -29.91
C ILE A 82 5.21 -12.00 -28.63
N TYR A 83 3.93 -12.36 -28.79
CA TYR A 83 3.08 -12.74 -27.67
C TYR A 83 3.70 -13.87 -26.84
N GLN A 84 4.18 -14.94 -27.46
CA GLN A 84 4.83 -16.05 -26.76
C GLN A 84 6.05 -15.63 -25.94
N GLU A 85 6.86 -14.71 -26.46
CA GLU A 85 8.08 -14.26 -25.79
C GLU A 85 7.80 -13.23 -24.68
N ALA A 86 6.67 -12.50 -24.73
CA ALA A 86 6.52 -11.26 -23.98
C ALA A 86 5.18 -11.07 -23.23
N TRP A 87 4.20 -11.96 -23.37
CA TRP A 87 2.84 -11.74 -22.84
C TRP A 87 2.77 -11.48 -21.33
N PHE A 88 3.72 -12.02 -20.56
CA PHE A 88 3.79 -11.90 -19.10
C PHE A 88 4.51 -10.61 -18.65
N LEU A 89 5.25 -9.95 -19.54
CA LEU A 89 6.06 -8.77 -19.20
C LEU A 89 5.25 -7.57 -18.69
N PRO A 90 4.04 -7.26 -19.17
CA PRO A 90 3.22 -6.19 -18.59
C PRO A 90 2.94 -6.39 -17.11
N TRP A 91 3.05 -7.62 -16.60
CA TRP A 91 2.90 -7.91 -15.20
C TRP A 91 4.25 -7.91 -14.45
N THR A 92 5.30 -8.55 -14.98
CA THR A 92 6.61 -8.59 -14.28
C THR A 92 7.30 -7.24 -14.22
N ASN A 93 7.05 -6.39 -15.23
CA ASN A 93 7.63 -5.05 -15.34
C ASN A 93 6.81 -3.99 -14.61
N ALA A 94 5.53 -4.26 -14.35
CA ALA A 94 4.69 -3.34 -13.60
C ALA A 94 5.02 -3.36 -12.11
N GLU A 95 5.10 -2.18 -11.50
CA GLU A 95 5.06 -2.03 -10.05
C GLU A 95 3.71 -2.57 -9.55
N GLN A 96 3.76 -3.61 -8.72
CA GLN A 96 2.57 -4.26 -8.18
C GLN A 96 2.16 -3.54 -6.90
N THR A 97 0.96 -2.97 -6.85
CA THR A 97 0.55 -2.14 -5.72
C THR A 97 -0.62 -2.78 -4.95
N PHE A 98 -0.47 -2.86 -3.64
CA PHE A 98 -1.49 -3.29 -2.69
C PHE A 98 -1.83 -2.17 -1.72
N TYR A 99 -3.11 -2.08 -1.36
CA TYR A 99 -3.62 -1.14 -0.36
C TYR A 99 -4.18 -1.93 0.82
N LEU A 100 -3.45 -1.89 1.94
CA LEU A 100 -3.88 -2.39 3.24
C LEU A 100 -4.48 -1.21 4.02
N THR A 101 -5.59 -0.69 3.52
CA THR A 101 -6.24 0.52 4.06
C THR A 101 -7.76 0.37 4.00
N SER A 102 -8.48 1.27 4.69
CA SER A 102 -9.91 1.48 4.42
C SER A 102 -10.15 1.94 2.96
N ASP A 103 -11.38 1.75 2.48
CA ASP A 103 -11.72 1.93 1.06
C ASP A 103 -11.62 3.37 0.56
N ASP A 104 -11.86 4.36 1.43
CA ASP A 104 -11.76 5.79 1.16
C ASP A 104 -10.31 6.29 1.04
N ARG A 105 -9.33 5.42 1.36
CA ARG A 105 -7.89 5.74 1.42
C ARG A 105 -7.09 5.14 0.28
N ARG A 106 -7.76 4.55 -0.70
CA ARG A 106 -7.16 3.93 -1.89
C ARG A 106 -7.91 4.36 -3.16
N PRO A 107 -7.28 4.26 -4.34
CA PRO A 107 -7.97 4.42 -5.61
C PRO A 107 -9.17 3.46 -5.74
N PRO A 108 -10.22 3.81 -6.52
CA PRO A 108 -11.38 2.93 -6.70
C PRO A 108 -11.05 1.56 -7.33
N LYS A 109 -9.98 1.51 -8.14
CA LYS A 109 -9.53 0.28 -8.80
C LYS A 109 -8.19 -0.14 -8.21
N THR A 110 -8.22 -1.20 -7.42
CA THR A 110 -7.01 -1.80 -6.83
C THR A 110 -6.95 -3.30 -7.10
N THR A 111 -5.73 -3.83 -7.10
CA THR A 111 -5.49 -5.27 -7.19
C THR A 111 -5.55 -5.87 -5.78
N THR A 112 -6.38 -6.90 -5.62
CA THR A 112 -6.45 -7.67 -4.37
C THR A 112 -5.45 -8.83 -4.41
N ALA A 113 -5.09 -9.37 -3.24
CA ALA A 113 -4.25 -10.56 -3.15
C ALA A 113 -4.84 -11.74 -3.94
N ARG A 114 -6.17 -11.96 -3.85
CA ARG A 114 -6.88 -12.98 -4.65
C ARG A 114 -6.71 -12.80 -6.16
N ARG A 115 -6.92 -11.59 -6.68
CA ARG A 115 -6.75 -11.29 -8.12
C ARG A 115 -5.29 -11.45 -8.57
N MET A 116 -4.36 -11.06 -7.71
CA MET A 116 -2.93 -11.29 -7.95
C MET A 116 -2.62 -12.78 -8.03
N GLN A 117 -3.14 -13.58 -7.09
CA GLN A 117 -2.90 -15.03 -7.06
C GLN A 117 -3.37 -15.72 -8.35
N GLN A 118 -4.52 -15.33 -8.87
CA GLN A 118 -5.04 -15.85 -10.14
C GLN A 118 -4.09 -15.53 -11.31
N THR A 119 -3.59 -14.30 -11.35
CA THR A 119 -2.64 -13.86 -12.39
C THR A 119 -1.32 -14.63 -12.29
N LEU A 120 -0.80 -14.80 -11.08
CA LEU A 120 0.40 -15.59 -10.79
C LEU A 120 0.27 -17.04 -11.25
N PHE A 121 -0.87 -17.69 -10.98
CA PHE A 121 -1.11 -19.05 -11.45
C PHE A 121 -1.14 -19.15 -12.97
N ALA A 122 -1.73 -18.18 -13.66
CA ALA A 122 -1.73 -18.16 -15.12
C ALA A 122 -0.31 -18.02 -15.70
N ILE A 123 0.52 -17.15 -15.11
CA ILE A 123 1.92 -16.96 -15.55
C ILE A 123 2.75 -18.21 -15.28
N ALA A 124 2.61 -18.81 -14.10
CA ALA A 124 3.34 -20.00 -13.68
C ALA A 124 3.12 -21.22 -14.58
N LYS A 125 2.03 -21.27 -15.35
CA LYS A 125 1.81 -22.33 -16.36
C LYS A 125 2.86 -22.34 -17.47
N THR A 126 3.43 -21.17 -17.81
CA THR A 126 4.37 -21.04 -18.95
C THR A 126 5.74 -20.52 -18.53
N GLN A 127 5.83 -19.84 -17.38
CA GLN A 127 7.06 -19.23 -16.88
C GLN A 127 7.45 -19.84 -15.54
N THR A 128 8.71 -20.27 -15.42
CA THR A 128 9.17 -21.01 -14.24
C THR A 128 9.29 -20.12 -12.99
N MET A 129 9.71 -18.86 -13.13
CA MET A 129 9.79 -17.89 -12.03
C MET A 129 9.62 -16.45 -12.55
N PRO A 130 8.39 -15.91 -12.54
CA PRO A 130 8.15 -14.54 -12.97
C PRO A 130 8.61 -13.57 -11.87
N VAL A 131 9.82 -13.04 -12.02
CA VAL A 131 10.40 -12.08 -11.08
C VAL A 131 9.64 -10.75 -11.19
N ILE A 132 9.13 -10.26 -10.06
CA ILE A 132 8.53 -8.93 -9.96
C ILE A 132 9.62 -7.97 -9.51
N GLN A 133 9.82 -6.87 -10.25
CA GLN A 133 10.86 -5.91 -9.89
C GLN A 133 10.53 -5.18 -8.58
N HIS A 134 9.30 -4.68 -8.45
CA HIS A 134 8.92 -3.84 -7.32
C HIS A 134 7.46 -4.08 -6.93
N VAL A 135 7.24 -4.29 -5.64
CA VAL A 135 5.93 -4.29 -5.00
C VAL A 135 5.82 -3.10 -4.05
N ARG A 136 4.72 -2.37 -4.13
CA ARG A 136 4.35 -1.29 -3.23
C ARG A 136 3.19 -1.72 -2.35
N VAL A 137 3.27 -1.45 -1.06
CA VAL A 137 2.18 -1.64 -0.10
C VAL A 137 1.92 -0.32 0.60
N PHE A 138 0.75 0.27 0.40
CA PHE A 138 0.27 1.37 1.24
C PHE A 138 -0.46 0.77 2.42
N ALA A 139 -0.09 1.16 3.63
CA ALA A 139 -0.50 0.44 4.83
C ALA A 139 -0.98 1.40 5.92
N GLN A 140 -2.25 1.23 6.29
CA GLN A 140 -2.84 1.84 7.48
C GLN A 140 -2.54 0.98 8.70
N LEU A 141 -2.21 1.61 9.82
CA LEU A 141 -1.64 0.91 10.96
C LEU A 141 -2.58 -0.17 11.55
N TYR A 142 -3.88 0.09 11.61
CA TYR A 142 -4.83 -0.89 12.15
C TYR A 142 -4.89 -2.22 11.37
N ILE A 143 -4.54 -2.19 10.07
CA ILE A 143 -4.48 -3.39 9.23
C ILE A 143 -3.05 -3.97 9.23
N LEU A 144 -2.03 -3.12 9.29
CA LEU A 144 -0.63 -3.53 9.21
C LEU A 144 -0.14 -4.22 10.48
N GLU A 145 -0.45 -3.66 11.65
CA GLU A 145 0.26 -3.95 12.91
C GLU A 145 0.18 -5.42 13.33
N ASN A 146 -0.94 -6.10 13.11
CA ASN A 146 -1.06 -7.54 13.39
C ASN A 146 -0.28 -8.42 12.40
N GLY A 147 0.14 -7.87 11.26
CA GLY A 147 0.88 -8.56 10.20
C GLY A 147 0.08 -9.53 9.33
N ALA A 148 -1.15 -9.90 9.69
CA ALA A 148 -1.90 -10.97 9.04
C ALA A 148 -2.19 -10.67 7.56
N ARG A 149 -2.67 -9.47 7.26
CA ARG A 149 -3.03 -9.05 5.89
C ARG A 149 -1.80 -8.83 5.00
N LEU A 150 -0.71 -8.33 5.58
CA LEU A 150 0.57 -8.27 4.87
C LEU A 150 1.07 -9.69 4.57
N GLN A 151 1.02 -10.59 5.54
CA GLN A 151 1.48 -11.96 5.38
C GLN A 151 0.68 -12.72 4.31
N GLU A 152 -0.61 -12.47 4.15
CA GLU A 152 -1.43 -13.00 3.04
C GLU A 152 -0.81 -12.65 1.68
N ILE A 153 -0.45 -11.38 1.46
CA ILE A 153 0.21 -10.93 0.23
C ILE A 153 1.57 -11.61 0.07
N LEU A 154 2.36 -11.68 1.15
CA LEU A 154 3.67 -12.34 1.11
C LEU A 154 3.51 -13.84 0.79
N ASN A 155 2.42 -14.48 1.22
CA ASN A 155 2.05 -15.90 1.02
C ASN A 155 1.55 -16.29 -0.37
N LEU A 156 1.40 -15.32 -1.27
CA LEU A 156 1.07 -15.60 -2.66
C LEU A 156 2.05 -16.63 -3.28
N LYS A 157 1.49 -17.66 -3.92
CA LYS A 157 2.26 -18.68 -4.65
C LYS A 157 2.80 -18.10 -5.94
N PHE A 158 4.04 -18.46 -6.27
CA PHE A 158 4.79 -17.93 -7.42
C PHE A 158 5.08 -16.43 -7.36
N PHE A 159 5.01 -15.84 -6.17
CA PHE A 159 5.28 -14.43 -5.94
C PHE A 159 6.77 -14.21 -5.62
N TYR A 160 7.49 -13.61 -6.56
CA TYR A 160 8.95 -13.43 -6.48
C TYR A 160 9.40 -11.96 -6.58
N PRO A 161 9.04 -11.10 -5.61
CA PRO A 161 9.47 -9.70 -5.61
C PRO A 161 10.96 -9.55 -5.33
N LYS A 162 11.60 -8.57 -5.97
CA LYS A 162 12.97 -8.11 -5.65
C LYS A 162 12.98 -6.99 -4.62
N VAL A 163 12.08 -6.03 -4.77
CA VAL A 163 11.92 -4.91 -3.82
C VAL A 163 10.49 -4.88 -3.32
N ILE A 164 10.31 -4.74 -2.01
CA ILE A 164 9.02 -4.39 -1.40
C ILE A 164 9.20 -3.04 -0.72
N THR A 165 8.29 -2.09 -0.99
CA THR A 165 8.21 -0.84 -0.24
C THR A 165 6.87 -0.74 0.47
N ILE A 166 6.91 -0.68 1.80
CA ILE A 166 5.76 -0.41 2.65
C ILE A 166 5.75 1.09 2.93
N THR A 167 4.63 1.77 2.69
CA THR A 167 4.47 3.22 2.92
C THR A 167 3.35 3.46 3.92
N ILE A 168 3.69 4.12 5.01
CA ILE A 168 2.74 4.58 6.03
C ILE A 168 2.61 6.09 5.82
N ARG A 169 1.50 6.51 5.21
CA ARG A 169 1.21 7.91 4.90
C ARG A 169 0.82 8.69 6.15
N HIS A 170 0.86 10.03 6.07
CA HIS A 170 0.44 10.90 7.17
C HIS A 170 -0.93 10.48 7.75
N THR A 171 -1.90 10.24 6.87
CA THR A 171 -3.26 9.90 7.26
C THR A 171 -3.38 8.48 7.79
N ASP A 172 -2.39 7.62 7.55
CA ASP A 172 -2.46 6.18 7.86
C ASP A 172 -1.96 5.84 9.27
N TRP A 173 -1.43 6.84 9.99
CA TRP A 173 -1.05 6.76 11.40
C TRP A 173 -2.27 6.74 12.33
N TRP A 174 -2.10 6.17 13.51
CA TRP A 174 -3.11 6.22 14.57
C TRP A 174 -3.40 7.65 15.01
N PHE A 175 -4.69 8.02 15.02
CA PHE A 175 -5.20 9.30 15.53
C PHE A 175 -4.49 10.53 14.95
N TRP A 176 -4.06 10.44 13.68
CA TRP A 176 -3.47 11.58 12.97
C TRP A 176 -4.42 12.78 12.94
N GLU A 177 -5.74 12.53 12.93
CA GLU A 177 -6.81 13.53 13.01
C GLU A 177 -6.70 14.39 14.28
N SER A 178 -6.17 13.84 15.37
CA SER A 178 -6.04 14.48 16.68
C SER A 178 -4.65 15.05 16.96
N ASP A 179 -3.78 15.05 15.95
CA ASP A 179 -2.38 15.43 16.08
C ASP A 179 -1.54 14.56 17.05
N ASP A 180 -1.97 13.33 17.32
CA ASP A 180 -1.26 12.41 18.21
C ASP A 180 0.21 12.22 17.82
N ASN A 181 1.03 11.93 18.83
CA ASN A 181 2.43 11.57 18.64
C ASN A 181 2.55 10.22 17.90
N LEU A 182 3.48 10.15 16.95
CA LEU A 182 3.64 8.99 16.06
C LEU A 182 4.07 7.75 16.85
N ARG A 183 3.34 6.65 16.64
CA ARG A 183 3.60 5.35 17.27
C ARG A 183 3.25 4.22 16.32
N LEU A 184 3.94 3.10 16.47
CA LEU A 184 3.76 1.91 15.63
C LEU A 184 4.11 0.64 16.39
N ASP A 185 3.18 -0.30 16.44
CA ASP A 185 3.39 -1.62 17.01
C ASP A 185 4.30 -2.49 16.11
N ALA A 186 5.21 -3.24 16.73
CA ALA A 186 6.20 -4.06 16.04
C ALA A 186 5.76 -5.52 15.83
N THR A 187 4.52 -5.90 16.14
CA THR A 187 4.00 -7.27 15.99
C THR A 187 4.21 -7.79 14.57
N TRP A 188 3.92 -6.99 13.55
CA TRP A 188 4.13 -7.38 12.15
C TRP A 188 5.60 -7.64 11.78
N VAL A 189 6.55 -7.01 12.48
CA VAL A 189 8.00 -7.22 12.28
C VAL A 189 8.39 -8.63 12.72
N ASP A 190 7.86 -9.09 13.85
CA ASP A 190 8.10 -10.45 14.36
C ASP A 190 7.29 -11.50 13.59
N PHE A 191 6.06 -11.16 13.20
CA PHE A 191 5.14 -12.08 12.53
C PHE A 191 5.50 -12.33 11.06
N CYS A 192 5.81 -11.29 10.29
CA CYS A 192 5.90 -11.42 8.83
C CYS A 192 7.17 -12.14 8.37
N ARG A 193 7.04 -12.99 7.35
CA ARG A 193 8.15 -13.67 6.66
C ARG A 193 8.10 -13.36 5.17
N PHE A 194 9.13 -12.69 4.69
CA PHE A 194 9.23 -12.19 3.33
C PHE A 194 9.67 -13.28 2.33
N PRO A 195 9.28 -13.20 1.05
CA PRO A 195 9.73 -14.13 0.02
C PRO A 195 11.27 -14.20 -0.11
N ASN A 196 11.81 -15.38 -0.41
CA ASN A 196 13.26 -15.60 -0.55
C ASN A 196 13.88 -14.79 -1.70
N SER A 197 13.07 -14.38 -2.68
CA SER A 197 13.51 -13.54 -3.79
C SER A 197 13.83 -12.11 -3.39
N LEU A 198 13.35 -11.65 -2.22
CA LEU A 198 13.38 -10.25 -1.80
C LEU A 198 14.80 -9.77 -1.51
N THR A 199 15.36 -8.91 -2.35
CA THR A 199 16.69 -8.33 -2.11
C THR A 199 16.65 -7.09 -1.22
N GLU A 200 15.55 -6.33 -1.24
CA GLU A 200 15.40 -5.08 -0.48
C GLU A 200 14.00 -4.96 0.11
N LEU A 201 13.93 -4.65 1.41
CA LEU A 201 12.72 -4.15 2.04
C LEU A 201 12.90 -2.67 2.34
N ARG A 202 11.94 -1.84 1.96
CA ARG A 202 11.90 -0.42 2.29
C ARG A 202 10.66 -0.12 3.11
N VAL A 203 10.81 0.70 4.14
CA VAL A 203 9.69 1.25 4.91
C VAL A 203 9.79 2.77 4.86
N ALA A 204 8.79 3.39 4.26
CA ALA A 204 8.66 4.84 4.13
C ALA A 204 7.71 5.35 5.22
N PHE A 205 8.26 6.13 6.15
CA PHE A 205 7.51 6.81 7.20
C PHE A 205 7.21 8.22 6.73
N GLU A 206 5.94 8.52 6.45
CA GLU A 206 5.50 9.83 5.98
C GLU A 206 4.61 10.51 7.02
N SER A 207 4.86 11.80 7.28
CA SER A 207 3.94 12.69 7.98
C SER A 207 4.16 14.12 7.51
N LEU A 208 3.55 15.09 8.18
CA LEU A 208 3.73 16.51 7.89
C LEU A 208 5.16 16.97 8.20
N GLU A 209 5.68 17.94 7.45
CA GLU A 209 7.02 18.52 7.64
C GLU A 209 7.20 19.07 9.06
N ARG A 210 6.13 19.61 9.68
CA ARG A 210 6.17 20.04 11.10
C ARG A 210 6.45 18.90 12.08
N LYS A 211 6.16 17.64 11.69
CA LYS A 211 6.43 16.41 12.45
C LYS A 211 7.75 15.72 12.06
N LYS A 212 8.64 16.38 11.30
CA LYS A 212 9.91 15.77 10.83
C LYS A 212 10.72 15.12 11.96
N ASP A 213 10.77 15.75 13.14
CA ASP A 213 11.58 15.24 14.26
C ASP A 213 10.98 13.95 14.84
N GLN A 214 9.64 13.81 14.81
CA GLN A 214 8.97 12.56 15.17
C GLN A 214 9.24 11.47 14.13
N ILE A 215 9.23 11.81 12.84
CA ILE A 215 9.55 10.88 11.75
C ILE A 215 10.99 10.39 11.85
N ASP A 216 11.94 11.30 12.06
CA ASP A 216 13.35 10.95 12.24
C ASP A 216 13.55 10.08 13.48
N ASP A 217 12.76 10.28 14.54
CA ASP A 217 12.79 9.45 15.74
C ASP A 217 12.30 8.03 15.50
N VAL A 218 11.10 7.85 14.93
CA VAL A 218 10.58 6.51 14.63
C VAL A 218 11.43 5.80 13.59
N ALA A 219 11.93 6.51 12.56
CA ALA A 219 12.79 5.93 11.53
C ALA A 219 14.12 5.44 12.11
N ARG A 220 14.74 6.21 13.01
CA ARG A 220 15.95 5.82 13.74
C ARG A 220 15.68 4.62 14.65
N GLN A 221 14.60 4.64 15.44
CA GLN A 221 14.22 3.52 16.29
C GLN A 221 13.99 2.24 15.47
N ALA A 222 13.33 2.34 14.31
CA ALA A 222 13.12 1.21 13.40
C ALA A 222 14.45 0.68 12.87
N ALA A 223 15.32 1.55 12.35
CA ALA A 223 16.60 1.16 11.78
C ALA A 223 17.51 0.45 12.79
N GLN A 224 17.48 0.88 14.05
CA GLN A 224 18.30 0.33 15.14
C GLN A 224 17.76 -0.99 15.69
N ASN A 225 16.44 -1.12 15.80
CA ASN A 225 15.84 -2.19 16.58
C ASN A 225 15.15 -3.26 15.75
N TRP A 226 14.71 -2.97 14.52
CA TRP A 226 13.95 -3.93 13.73
C TRP A 226 14.84 -4.77 12.82
N ILE A 227 14.60 -6.07 12.86
CA ILE A 227 15.19 -7.07 11.96
C ILE A 227 14.06 -7.84 11.32
N PHE A 228 13.99 -7.80 10.00
CA PHE A 228 13.01 -8.58 9.24
C PHE A 228 13.61 -9.91 8.79
N ARG A 229 12.77 -10.89 8.46
CA ARG A 229 13.22 -12.21 8.01
C ARG A 229 12.57 -12.62 6.70
N ARG A 230 13.37 -13.23 5.84
CA ARG A 230 12.85 -14.03 4.72
C ARG A 230 12.36 -15.39 5.22
N ARG A 231 11.71 -16.18 4.36
CA ARG A 231 11.27 -17.55 4.70
C ARG A 231 12.42 -18.54 4.82
N ASP A 232 13.57 -18.24 4.23
CA ASP A 232 14.82 -19.00 4.40
C ASP A 232 15.60 -18.57 5.66
N ASP A 233 14.95 -17.84 6.58
CA ASP A 233 15.51 -17.28 7.80
C ASP A 233 16.66 -16.29 7.60
N THR A 234 16.92 -15.84 6.37
CA THR A 234 17.85 -14.73 6.12
C THR A 234 17.34 -13.46 6.81
N GLU A 235 18.14 -12.95 7.75
CA GLU A 235 17.87 -11.68 8.42
C GLU A 235 18.17 -10.49 7.50
N LEU A 236 17.27 -9.52 7.49
CA LEU A 236 17.41 -8.23 6.82
C LEU A 236 17.61 -7.15 7.88
N SER A 237 18.71 -6.41 7.80
CA SER A 237 19.05 -5.35 8.76
C SER A 237 19.23 -4.00 8.04
N ALA A 238 19.07 -2.92 8.80
CA ALA A 238 19.28 -1.55 8.36
C ALA A 238 20.56 -0.91 8.96
N GLU A 239 21.46 -1.71 9.53
CA GLU A 239 22.62 -1.26 10.31
C GLU A 239 23.54 -0.28 9.56
N SER A 240 23.61 -0.38 8.23
CA SER A 240 24.40 0.51 7.37
C SER A 240 23.55 1.46 6.51
N CYS A 241 22.25 1.58 6.79
CA CYS A 241 21.35 2.39 5.97
C CYS A 241 21.43 3.87 6.38
N GLN A 242 21.63 4.73 5.38
CA GLN A 242 21.29 6.14 5.50
C GLN A 242 19.84 6.33 5.04
N PRO A 243 18.98 7.02 5.80
CA PRO A 243 17.60 7.27 5.38
C PRO A 243 17.54 8.05 4.06
N GLU A 244 16.67 7.62 3.14
CA GLU A 244 16.32 8.40 1.96
C GLU A 244 15.20 9.38 2.34
N ILE A 245 15.47 10.68 2.16
CA ILE A 245 14.53 11.74 2.51
C ILE A 245 13.83 12.25 1.26
N MET A 246 12.50 12.30 1.31
CA MET A 246 11.67 12.95 0.30
C MET A 246 10.79 14.00 0.98
N LYS A 247 10.70 15.19 0.36
CA LYS A 247 9.78 16.25 0.77
C LYS A 247 8.87 16.60 -0.39
N TRP A 248 7.61 16.84 -0.10
CA TRP A 248 6.64 17.19 -1.12
C TRP A 248 5.46 17.96 -0.53
N SER A 249 4.70 18.61 -1.41
CA SER A 249 3.51 19.37 -1.02
C SER A 249 2.27 18.78 -1.68
N GLY A 250 1.20 18.68 -0.92
CA GLY A 250 -0.11 18.22 -1.39
C GLY A 250 -1.23 19.16 -0.99
N ASN A 251 -2.44 18.83 -1.40
CA ASN A 251 -3.63 19.57 -1.05
C ASN A 251 -4.04 19.26 0.40
N ALA A 252 -4.55 20.25 1.14
CA ALA A 252 -5.07 20.05 2.50
C ALA A 252 -6.50 19.50 2.53
N THR A 253 -7.10 19.31 1.36
CA THR A 253 -8.44 18.77 1.23
C THR A 253 -8.40 17.26 1.04
N TRP A 254 -9.16 16.53 1.85
CA TRP A 254 -9.47 15.12 1.61
C TRP A 254 -10.65 14.68 2.50
N GLY A 255 -11.44 13.72 2.01
CA GLY A 255 -12.57 13.15 2.75
C GLY A 255 -13.73 14.15 2.92
N HIS A 256 -13.93 15.02 1.92
CA HIS A 256 -14.89 16.14 1.95
C HIS A 256 -14.61 17.20 3.02
N ARG A 257 -13.36 17.28 3.50
CA ARG A 257 -12.92 18.21 4.54
C ARG A 257 -11.61 18.88 4.13
N ARG A 258 -11.42 20.13 4.52
CA ARG A 258 -10.16 20.86 4.41
C ARG A 258 -9.49 20.91 5.79
N TRP A 259 -8.31 20.32 5.91
CA TRP A 259 -7.58 20.12 7.18
C TRP A 259 -6.79 21.35 7.58
N VAL A 260 -7.50 22.40 8.04
CA VAL A 260 -6.96 23.74 8.26
C VAL A 260 -5.91 23.83 9.37
N ARG A 261 -5.94 22.97 10.39
CA ARG A 261 -4.91 22.96 11.46
C ARG A 261 -3.51 22.72 10.91
N ASP A 262 -3.42 21.89 9.87
CA ASP A 262 -2.16 21.35 9.38
C ASP A 262 -1.57 22.14 8.21
N GLU A 263 -2.27 23.19 7.78
CA GLU A 263 -1.90 23.98 6.61
C GLU A 263 -0.60 24.76 6.79
N THR A 264 0.27 24.68 5.78
CA THR A 264 1.44 25.55 5.66
C THR A 264 1.21 26.72 4.71
N GLY A 265 0.04 26.74 4.06
CA GLY A 265 -0.48 27.80 3.21
C GLY A 265 -1.91 27.44 2.79
N PRO A 266 -2.62 28.33 2.07
CA PRO A 266 -4.01 28.10 1.67
C PRO A 266 -4.16 26.77 0.94
N ASN A 267 -4.94 25.87 1.53
CA ASN A 267 -5.24 24.53 1.03
C ASN A 267 -4.00 23.66 0.71
N LYS A 268 -2.92 23.85 1.48
CA LYS A 268 -1.62 23.22 1.24
C LYS A 268 -1.07 22.54 2.49
N LEU A 269 -0.63 21.29 2.33
CA LEU A 269 0.15 20.54 3.31
C LEU A 269 1.56 20.29 2.78
N ASP A 270 2.56 20.42 3.65
CA ASP A 270 3.93 20.01 3.37
C ASP A 270 4.24 18.72 4.12
N TYR A 271 4.79 17.74 3.39
CA TYR A 271 5.08 16.40 3.87
C TYR A 271 6.58 16.13 3.91
N TYR A 272 6.97 15.32 4.89
CA TYR A 272 8.30 14.79 5.10
C TYR A 272 8.26 13.27 5.18
N VAL A 273 9.06 12.62 4.35
CA VAL A 273 9.16 11.16 4.27
C VAL A 273 10.58 10.73 4.54
N SER A 274 10.75 9.83 5.50
CA SER A 274 12.01 9.15 5.78
C SER A 274 11.88 7.67 5.44
N THR A 275 12.68 7.20 4.49
CA THR A 275 12.65 5.81 4.01
C THR A 275 13.89 5.06 4.48
N ILE A 276 13.67 3.99 5.25
CA ILE A 276 14.72 3.08 5.71
C ILE A 276 14.73 1.84 4.83
N THR A 277 15.91 1.34 4.49
CA THR A 277 16.10 0.15 3.66
C THR A 277 16.81 -0.95 4.45
N TRP A 278 16.18 -2.13 4.52
CA TRP A 278 16.73 -3.35 5.08
C TRP A 278 17.22 -4.26 3.96
N ARG A 279 18.43 -4.79 4.11
CA ARG A 279 19.09 -5.71 3.18
C ARG A 279 19.64 -6.90 3.93
N ALA A 280 19.80 -8.02 3.22
CA ALA A 280 20.54 -9.14 3.78
C ALA A 280 21.98 -8.68 4.06
N ALA A 281 22.50 -9.00 5.24
CA ALA A 281 23.92 -8.80 5.50
C ALA A 281 24.70 -9.56 4.42
N ASN A 282 25.62 -8.89 3.73
CA ASN A 282 26.56 -9.59 2.86
C ASN A 282 27.23 -10.65 3.72
N SER A 283 27.05 -11.93 3.39
CA SER A 283 27.69 -13.03 4.08
C SER A 283 29.19 -12.76 4.11
N LYS A 284 29.69 -12.22 5.22
CA LYS A 284 31.10 -12.36 5.54
C LYS A 284 31.25 -13.85 5.76
N VAL A 285 31.79 -14.54 4.77
CA VAL A 285 32.35 -15.87 4.96
C VAL A 285 33.51 -15.67 5.93
N THR A 286 33.21 -15.67 7.22
CA THR A 286 34.18 -15.99 8.24
C THR A 286 34.11 -17.50 8.39
N ASP A 287 35.01 -18.18 7.67
CA ASP A 287 35.42 -19.53 8.08
C ASP A 287 35.86 -19.46 9.55
N ASN A 288 35.35 -20.42 10.33
CA ASN A 288 35.49 -20.59 11.78
C ASN A 288 34.52 -19.75 12.63
N ASP A 289 33.38 -20.34 12.98
CA ASP A 289 33.29 -20.93 14.33
C ASP A 289 32.10 -21.91 14.41
N GLU A 290 32.35 -23.08 15.01
CA GLU A 290 31.31 -23.97 15.50
C GLU A 290 30.55 -23.28 16.64
N SER A 291 29.55 -22.49 16.30
CA SER A 291 28.51 -22.09 17.25
C SER A 291 27.19 -22.72 16.80
N THR A 292 26.91 -23.88 17.38
CA THR A 292 25.58 -24.47 17.43
C THR A 292 24.64 -23.52 18.17
N SER A 293 24.10 -22.53 17.45
CA SER A 293 22.97 -21.75 17.94
C SER A 293 21.71 -22.59 17.74
N SER A 294 21.28 -23.27 18.80
CA SER A 294 19.95 -23.88 18.87
C SER A 294 18.90 -22.78 18.91
N TYR A 295 18.48 -22.32 17.73
CA TYR A 295 17.41 -21.34 17.56
C TYR A 295 16.07 -21.94 17.95
N VAL A 296 15.58 -21.56 19.12
CA VAL A 296 14.19 -21.77 19.51
C VAL A 296 13.37 -20.63 18.91
N ALA A 297 12.42 -20.97 18.04
CA ALA A 297 11.37 -20.08 17.58
C ALA A 297 10.49 -19.68 18.78
N GLY A 298 10.92 -18.65 19.51
CA GLY A 298 10.18 -18.11 20.64
C GLY A 298 10.90 -16.91 21.23
N SER A 299 10.24 -15.76 21.20
CA SER A 299 10.51 -14.60 22.08
C SER A 299 11.52 -13.52 21.61
N ARG A 300 11.67 -13.24 20.30
CA ARG A 300 12.21 -11.93 19.87
C ARG A 300 11.06 -10.93 19.71
N LYS A 301 10.61 -10.33 20.83
CA LYS A 301 9.73 -9.16 20.75
C LYS A 301 10.56 -7.95 20.35
N PHE A 302 10.33 -7.44 19.14
CA PHE A 302 10.90 -6.16 18.71
C PHE A 302 10.18 -5.01 19.44
N PRO A 303 10.88 -3.91 19.77
CA PRO A 303 10.25 -2.79 20.44
C PRO A 303 9.32 -2.05 19.48
N ASN A 304 8.17 -1.64 20.03
CA ASN A 304 7.27 -0.69 19.38
C ASN A 304 8.00 0.65 19.19
N LEU A 305 7.67 1.36 18.12
CA LEU A 305 8.17 2.69 17.87
C LEU A 305 7.27 3.71 18.56
N SER A 306 7.86 4.73 19.17
CA SER A 306 7.09 5.81 19.78
C SER A 306 7.89 7.10 19.84
N ALA A 307 7.36 8.17 19.26
CA ALA A 307 7.90 9.51 19.31
C ALA A 307 7.17 10.33 20.40
N ILE A 308 7.41 10.01 21.67
CA ILE A 308 6.72 10.64 22.81
C ILE A 308 7.38 11.98 23.17
N GLY A 309 6.58 12.92 23.70
CA GLY A 309 7.08 14.16 24.29
C GLY A 309 7.17 15.34 23.33
N TYR A 310 6.74 15.16 22.08
CA TYR A 310 6.57 16.25 21.14
C TYR A 310 5.26 17.01 21.41
N PRO A 311 5.25 18.34 21.24
CA PRO A 311 4.05 19.14 21.42
C PRO A 311 3.02 18.78 20.35
N GLN A 312 1.77 18.67 20.77
CA GLN A 312 0.62 18.51 19.89
C GLN A 312 -0.05 19.88 19.72
N LEU A 313 -0.62 20.12 18.55
CA LEU A 313 -1.45 21.28 18.29
C LEU A 313 -2.82 21.07 18.95
N ALA A 314 -3.07 21.82 20.02
CA ALA A 314 -4.40 21.99 20.56
C ALA A 314 -5.12 23.04 19.70
N ASP A 315 -5.87 22.58 18.70
CA ASP A 315 -6.66 23.43 17.81
C ASP A 315 -8.12 23.01 17.87
N ASP A 316 -8.99 23.94 18.24
CA ASP A 316 -10.43 23.73 18.34
C ASP A 316 -11.07 23.49 16.95
N ILE A 317 -10.44 24.00 15.89
CA ILE A 317 -10.88 23.82 14.50
C ILE A 317 -9.81 23.05 13.74
N THR A 318 -9.92 21.71 13.75
CA THR A 318 -8.97 20.84 13.05
C THR A 318 -9.17 20.86 11.53
N ASN A 319 -10.42 20.90 11.10
CA ASN A 319 -10.83 20.87 9.71
C ASN A 319 -12.18 21.57 9.51
N VAL A 320 -12.45 21.98 8.28
CA VAL A 320 -13.74 22.57 7.87
C VAL A 320 -14.36 21.72 6.75
N PRO A 321 -15.65 21.33 6.83
CA PRO A 321 -16.32 20.63 5.74
C PRO A 321 -16.32 21.46 4.46
N ILE A 322 -16.03 20.83 3.32
CA ILE A 322 -16.03 21.53 2.01
C ILE A 322 -17.39 22.16 1.72
N SER A 323 -18.49 21.52 2.12
CA SER A 323 -19.84 22.06 1.94
C SER A 323 -20.03 23.41 2.63
N VAL A 324 -19.46 23.62 3.81
CA VAL A 324 -19.53 24.90 4.54
C VAL A 324 -18.78 25.99 3.79
N ILE A 325 -17.60 25.67 3.25
CA ILE A 325 -16.78 26.60 2.46
C ILE A 325 -17.53 27.04 1.19
N LEU A 326 -18.10 26.07 0.45
CA LEU A 326 -18.82 26.34 -0.79
C LEU A 326 -20.14 27.08 -0.54
N ASN A 327 -20.86 26.77 0.54
CA ASN A 327 -22.10 27.48 0.90
C ASN A 327 -21.87 28.94 1.29
N ALA A 328 -20.63 29.28 1.71
CA ALA A 328 -20.21 30.65 1.99
C ALA A 328 -19.61 31.36 0.76
N ASP A 329 -19.74 30.78 -0.44
CA ASP A 329 -19.18 31.28 -1.70
C ASP A 329 -17.65 31.53 -1.66
N LEU A 330 -16.93 30.81 -0.79
CA LEU A 330 -15.47 30.88 -0.72
C LEU A 330 -14.83 29.86 -1.67
N PRO A 331 -13.76 30.24 -2.39
CA PRO A 331 -13.00 29.29 -3.20
C PRO A 331 -12.21 28.34 -2.27
N LEU A 332 -11.92 27.12 -2.74
CA LEU A 332 -11.21 26.12 -1.93
C LEU A 332 -9.79 26.53 -1.54
N ASP A 333 -9.18 27.45 -2.27
CA ASP A 333 -7.86 28.03 -2.01
C ASP A 333 -7.94 29.36 -1.21
N ALA A 334 -9.09 29.69 -0.63
CA ALA A 334 -9.25 30.84 0.25
C ALA A 334 -8.24 30.78 1.43
N PRO A 335 -7.78 31.94 1.95
CA PRO A 335 -6.90 31.97 3.11
C PRO A 335 -7.43 31.16 4.29
N THR A 336 -6.55 30.45 4.99
CA THR A 336 -6.89 29.57 6.12
C THR A 336 -7.74 30.29 7.17
N GLU A 337 -7.36 31.52 7.53
CA GLU A 337 -8.09 32.35 8.50
C GLU A 337 -9.53 32.66 8.08
N ASP A 338 -9.77 32.93 6.80
CA ASP A 338 -11.13 33.23 6.32
C ASP A 338 -12.02 31.97 6.36
N VAL A 339 -11.43 30.80 6.08
CA VAL A 339 -12.13 29.51 6.21
C VAL A 339 -12.42 29.17 7.68
N ARG A 340 -11.49 29.46 8.60
CA ARG A 340 -11.69 29.24 10.05
C ARG A 340 -12.84 30.08 10.60
N ARG A 341 -12.94 31.35 10.19
CA ARG A 341 -14.02 32.27 10.61
C ARG A 341 -15.42 31.77 10.28
N LEU A 342 -15.58 30.87 9.31
CA LEU A 342 -16.89 30.28 8.99
C LEU A 342 -17.48 29.47 10.15
N LEU A 343 -16.64 28.92 11.04
CA LEU A 343 -17.07 28.16 12.21
C LEU A 343 -16.97 28.96 13.53
N GLU A 344 -16.37 30.15 13.49
CA GLU A 344 -16.24 31.04 14.65
C GLU A 344 -17.44 31.96 14.84
N GLN A 345 -18.37 32.02 13.87
CA GLN A 345 -19.60 32.81 14.02
C GLN A 345 -20.55 32.10 14.98
N PRO A 346 -20.96 32.74 16.10
CA PRO A 346 -22.06 32.20 16.90
C PRO A 346 -23.30 32.12 16.01
N SER A 347 -24.06 31.03 16.15
CA SER A 347 -25.39 30.93 15.59
C SER A 347 -26.29 31.97 16.27
N ASP A 348 -26.21 33.23 15.83
CA ASP A 348 -27.21 34.25 16.11
C ASP A 348 -28.43 33.94 15.22
N ALA A 349 -29.06 32.79 15.49
CA ALA A 349 -30.37 32.41 15.00
C ALA A 349 -31.25 32.24 16.24
N GLU A 350 -31.68 33.39 16.75
CA GLU A 350 -32.99 33.65 17.34
C GLU A 350 -33.49 32.62 18.37
N ASP A 351 -33.22 32.95 19.65
CA ASP A 351 -34.18 32.75 20.73
C ASP A 351 -35.51 33.43 20.35
N GLU A 352 -36.46 32.70 19.74
CA GLU A 352 -37.89 33.06 19.78
C GLU A 352 -38.74 31.80 19.98
N ASP A 353 -39.17 31.63 21.24
CA ASP A 353 -40.45 31.08 21.72
C ASP A 353 -40.98 29.73 21.17
N SER A 354 -40.98 28.74 22.05
CA SER A 354 -42.11 27.80 22.18
C SER A 354 -42.13 27.19 23.58
N ASP A 355 -42.94 27.80 24.44
CA ASP A 355 -43.36 27.33 25.75
C ASP A 355 -43.92 25.89 25.75
N ASP A 356 -43.71 25.22 26.88
CA ASP A 356 -44.58 24.25 27.57
C ASP A 356 -45.19 23.06 26.78
N ALA A 357 -44.66 21.85 27.04
CA ALA A 357 -45.51 20.69 27.30
C ALA A 357 -44.78 19.64 28.17
N GLU A 358 -45.49 19.21 29.20
CA GLU A 358 -45.08 18.40 30.35
C GLU A 358 -44.67 16.95 30.01
N GLU A 359 -43.95 16.35 30.97
CA GLU A 359 -43.64 14.92 31.05
C GLU A 359 -44.90 14.05 30.95
N GLU A 360 -44.85 13.02 30.10
CA GLU A 360 -45.52 11.74 30.40
C GLU A 360 -44.63 10.57 29.98
N ASP A 361 -44.18 9.83 30.99
CA ASP A 361 -43.72 8.45 30.88
C ASP A 361 -44.75 7.59 30.16
N ASN A 362 -44.34 6.86 29.12
CA ASN A 362 -45.01 5.62 28.72
C ASN A 362 -44.01 4.62 28.13
N ASP A 363 -43.66 3.68 29.00
CA ASP A 363 -43.24 2.32 28.72
C ASP A 363 -44.30 1.60 27.86
N SER A 364 -43.93 1.13 26.67
CA SER A 364 -44.38 -0.16 26.11
C SER A 364 -43.90 -0.38 24.68
N GLY A 365 -43.49 -1.61 24.41
CA GLY A 365 -43.90 -2.30 23.18
C GLY A 365 -42.83 -2.44 22.10
N ASP A 366 -42.30 -3.67 22.04
CA ASP A 366 -41.74 -4.31 20.86
C ASP A 366 -42.41 -3.87 19.54
N ASP A 367 -41.59 -3.65 18.50
CA ASP A 367 -41.89 -4.25 17.21
C ASP A 367 -40.62 -4.40 16.37
N GLU A 368 -40.30 -5.67 16.16
CA GLU A 368 -39.37 -6.19 15.18
C GLU A 368 -39.75 -5.68 13.78
N ASN A 369 -38.77 -5.23 13.01
CA ASN A 369 -38.84 -5.43 11.57
C ASN A 369 -37.45 -5.66 10.98
N ASN A 370 -37.25 -6.94 10.66
CA ASN A 370 -36.28 -7.46 9.72
C ASN A 370 -36.30 -6.65 8.42
N SER A 371 -35.10 -6.24 7.99
CA SER A 371 -34.72 -6.41 6.60
C SER A 371 -33.38 -7.11 6.57
N GLU A 372 -33.48 -8.42 6.40
CA GLU A 372 -32.45 -9.30 5.87
C GLU A 372 -31.94 -8.72 4.55
N ASP A 373 -30.63 -8.63 4.39
CA ASP A 373 -29.94 -9.08 3.18
C ASP A 373 -28.47 -9.32 3.54
N ASP A 374 -28.16 -10.61 3.61
CA ASP A 374 -26.86 -11.24 3.73
C ASP A 374 -25.95 -10.87 2.55
N ASP A 375 -24.64 -10.80 2.83
CA ASP A 375 -23.68 -11.59 2.05
C ASP A 375 -22.38 -11.77 2.85
N ASP A 376 -22.24 -13.02 3.27
CA ASP A 376 -21.19 -13.69 4.02
C ASP A 376 -19.74 -13.43 3.55
N ASP A 377 -18.89 -12.96 4.47
CA ASP A 377 -17.45 -13.27 4.44
C ASP A 377 -17.20 -14.47 5.37
N GLU A 378 -17.34 -15.65 4.79
CA GLU A 378 -17.20 -16.94 5.46
C GLU A 378 -15.75 -17.14 5.97
N PHE A 379 -15.66 -17.18 7.30
CA PHE A 379 -14.49 -17.52 8.10
C PHE A 379 -14.25 -19.03 8.00
N MET A 380 -13.11 -19.46 7.42
CA MET A 380 -12.67 -20.85 7.54
C MET A 380 -11.27 -20.94 8.14
N ASP A 381 -11.24 -21.34 9.40
CA ASP A 381 -10.09 -21.94 10.07
C ASP A 381 -9.71 -23.24 9.35
N PHE A 382 -8.46 -23.34 8.91
CA PHE A 382 -7.91 -24.60 8.41
C PHE A 382 -7.05 -25.23 9.51
N GLU A 383 -7.67 -26.08 10.31
CA GLU A 383 -6.97 -27.00 11.19
C GLU A 383 -6.18 -28.03 10.36
N SER A 384 -4.98 -28.29 10.83
CA SER A 384 -4.01 -29.22 10.26
C SER A 384 -4.31 -30.66 10.68
N ASP A 385 -4.60 -31.54 9.73
CA ASP A 385 -4.48 -32.98 9.95
C ASP A 385 -3.26 -33.54 9.21
N VAL A 386 -2.32 -34.01 10.02
CA VAL A 386 -1.14 -34.77 9.65
C VAL A 386 -1.54 -36.24 9.61
N GLU A 387 -1.68 -36.83 8.43
CA GLU A 387 -1.65 -38.28 8.29
C GLU A 387 -0.31 -38.73 7.69
N GLN A 388 0.40 -39.50 8.51
CA GLN A 388 1.57 -40.29 8.13
C GLN A 388 1.11 -41.43 7.22
N THR A 389 1.74 -41.57 6.05
CA THR A 389 1.76 -42.84 5.33
C THR A 389 3.19 -43.27 5.06
N GLU A 390 3.59 -44.32 5.76
CA GLU A 390 4.77 -45.14 5.50
C GLU A 390 4.74 -45.70 4.08
N TYR A 391 5.87 -45.63 3.37
CA TYR A 391 6.13 -46.47 2.21
C TYR A 391 7.27 -47.44 2.53
N ARG A 392 6.93 -48.73 2.44
CA ARG A 392 7.86 -49.83 2.16
C ARG A 392 8.22 -49.86 0.68
#